data_AF-A0A973NU29-F1
#
_entry.id   AF-A0A973NU29-F1
#
_cell.length_a   1.000
_cell.length_b   1.000
_cell.length_c   1.000
_cell.angle_alpha   90.00
_cell.angle_beta   90.00
_cell.angle_gamma   90.00
#
_symmetry.space_group_name_H-M   'P 1'
#
loop_
_entity.id
_entity.type
_entity.pdbx_description
1 polymer ?
#
loop_
_entity_poly.entity_id
_entity_poly.type
_entity_poly.pdbx_seq_one_letter_code
_entity_poly.pdbx_strand_id
1 'polypeptide(L)' 'AYDHDADEGFSGQDYWPEEMEPQAFYEPTDRGFEARVRERLEYWNERRRELQQTSDDAG' A
#
# COMPACT_ATOMS: atom_id res chain seq x y z
N ALA A 1 5.54 -11.64 -5.03
CA ALA A 1 5.15 -12.26 -6.32
C ALA A 1 4.39 -11.22 -7.14
N TYR A 2 4.52 -11.20 -8.48
CA TYR A 2 3.63 -10.37 -9.30
C TYR A 2 2.26 -11.04 -9.27
N ASP A 3 1.37 -10.48 -8.48
CA ASP A 3 0.02 -11.01 -8.31
C ASP A 3 -0.84 -10.51 -9.46
N HIS A 4 -0.85 -11.29 -10.56
CA HIS A 4 -1.72 -11.04 -11.71
C HIS A 4 -3.20 -11.35 -11.39
N ASP A 5 -3.49 -11.96 -10.23
CA ASP A 5 -4.83 -12.41 -9.82
C ASP A 5 -5.49 -11.50 -8.78
N ALA A 6 -4.84 -10.39 -8.38
CA ALA A 6 -5.48 -9.38 -7.54
C ALA A 6 -6.52 -8.61 -8.38
N ASP A 7 -7.80 -8.94 -8.20
CA ASP A 7 -8.99 -8.49 -8.96
C ASP A 7 -9.17 -6.96 -9.13
N GLU A 8 -8.30 -6.12 -8.55
CA GLU A 8 -8.34 -4.66 -8.63
C GLU A 8 -7.01 -4.00 -9.04
N GLY A 9 -6.02 -4.79 -9.48
CA GLY A 9 -4.69 -4.28 -9.83
C GLY A 9 -3.88 -3.78 -8.63
N PHE A 10 -4.22 -4.25 -7.43
CA PHE A 10 -3.54 -3.93 -6.18
C PHE A 10 -3.36 -5.20 -5.34
N SER A 11 -2.12 -5.66 -5.21
CA SER A 11 -1.79 -6.91 -4.51
C SER A 11 -1.89 -6.81 -2.98
N GLY A 12 -1.95 -5.59 -2.43
CA GLY A 12 -1.90 -5.38 -0.98
C GLY A 12 -0.57 -5.78 -0.30
N GLN A 13 0.39 -6.30 -1.07
CA GLN A 13 1.69 -6.74 -0.54
C GLN A 13 2.55 -5.53 -0.20
N ASP A 14 3.16 -5.54 0.98
CA ASP A 14 4.31 -4.70 1.24
C ASP A 14 5.54 -5.41 0.66
N TYR A 15 6.22 -4.77 -0.29
CA TYR A 15 7.31 -5.39 -1.05
C TYR A 15 8.64 -5.36 -0.28
N TRP A 16 8.59 -5.24 1.05
CA TRP A 16 9.76 -5.23 1.90
C TRP A 16 10.27 -6.65 2.12
N PRO A 17 11.59 -6.83 2.31
CA PRO A 17 12.10 -8.09 2.87
C PRO A 17 11.45 -8.38 4.22
N GLU A 18 11.18 -9.65 4.52
CA GLU A 18 10.56 -10.08 5.79
C GLU A 18 11.34 -9.61 7.03
N GLU A 19 12.65 -9.39 6.89
CA GLU A 19 13.56 -8.97 7.95
C GLU A 19 13.60 -7.44 8.13
N MET A 20 12.79 -6.68 7.38
CA MET A 20 12.80 -5.23 7.36
C MET A 20 11.41 -4.63 7.61
N GLU A 21 11.37 -3.70 8.57
CA GLU A 21 10.19 -2.87 8.78
C GLU A 21 9.99 -1.87 7.62
N PRO A 22 8.75 -1.69 7.12
CA PRO A 22 8.45 -0.72 6.08
C PRO A 22 8.92 0.70 6.40
N GLN A 23 9.62 1.34 5.47
CA GLN A 23 10.11 2.73 5.63
C GLN A 23 9.50 3.67 4.59
N ALA A 24 9.26 4.93 4.97
CA ALA A 24 8.87 5.98 4.03
C ALA A 24 10.11 6.73 3.53
N PHE A 25 10.45 6.54 2.25
CA PHE A 25 11.57 7.25 1.62
C PHE A 25 11.14 8.42 0.72
N TYR A 26 9.85 8.51 0.41
CA TYR A 26 9.29 9.55 -0.46
C TYR A 26 8.10 10.22 0.22
N GLU A 27 8.22 11.53 0.42
CA GLU A 27 7.18 12.38 0.99
C GLU A 27 6.77 13.40 -0.09
N PRO A 28 5.71 13.13 -0.87
CA PRO A 28 5.25 14.06 -1.89
C PRO A 28 4.82 15.38 -1.26
N THR A 29 4.97 16.50 -1.98
CA THR A 29 4.46 17.80 -1.52
C THR A 29 3.00 18.01 -1.92
N ASP A 30 2.35 19.03 -1.36
CA ASP A 30 0.94 19.36 -1.66
C ASP A 30 0.76 20.19 -2.94
N ARG A 31 1.77 20.23 -3.81
CA ARG A 31 1.79 21.11 -4.98
C ARG A 31 1.80 20.32 -6.28
N GLY A 32 1.05 20.82 -7.27
CA GLY A 32 1.07 20.27 -8.62
C GLY A 32 0.68 18.80 -8.66
N PHE A 33 1.42 18.00 -9.44
CA PHE A 33 1.12 16.58 -9.61
C PHE A 33 1.40 15.74 -8.36
N GLU A 34 2.32 16.17 -7.50
CA GLU A 34 2.67 15.44 -6.27
C GLU A 34 1.50 15.34 -5.29
N ALA A 35 0.59 16.32 -5.27
CA ALA A 35 -0.62 16.25 -4.45
C ALA A 35 -1.47 15.01 -4.81
N ARG A 36 -1.60 14.70 -6.11
CA ARG A 36 -2.31 13.50 -6.57
C ARG A 36 -1.56 12.21 -6.25
N VAL A 37 -0.23 12.26 -6.25
CA VAL A 37 0.60 11.12 -5.84
C VAL A 37 0.39 10.83 -4.36
N ARG A 38 0.32 11.87 -3.52
CA ARG A 38 -0.02 11.73 -2.09
C ARG A 38 -1.38 11.07 -1.90
N GLU A 39 -2.42 11.58 -2.54
CA GLU A 39 -3.79 11.01 -2.49
C GLU A 39 -3.79 9.51 -2.87
N ARG A 40 -3.02 9.14 -3.90
CA ARG A 40 -2.95 7.75 -4.35
C ARG A 40 -2.19 6.85 -3.37
N LEU A 41 -1.11 7.34 -2.77
CA LEU A 41 -0.37 6.62 -1.73
C LEU A 41 -1.23 6.40 -0.48
N GLU A 42 -2.00 7.40 -0.07
CA GLU A 42 -2.96 7.31 1.05
C GLU A 42 -4.03 6.25 0.78
N TYR A 43 -4.65 6.28 -0.41
CA TYR A 43 -5.62 5.28 -0.84
C TYR A 43 -5.05 3.85 -0.76
N TRP A 44 -3.82 3.62 -1.23
CA TRP A 44 -3.18 2.30 -1.14
C TRP A 44 -2.80 1.90 0.29
N ASN A 45 -2.42 2.84 1.14
CA ASN A 45 -2.15 2.57 2.56
C ASN A 45 -3.42 2.12 3.28
N GLU A 46 -4.56 2.75 3.00
CA GLU A 46 -5.86 2.40 3.57
C GLU A 46 -6.28 0.98 3.16
N ARG A 47 -6.25 0.67 1.85
CA ARG A 47 -6.57 -0.67 1.33
C ARG A 47 -5.68 -1.76 1.95
N ARG A 48 -4.40 -1.48 2.19
CA ARG A 48 -3.49 -2.41 2.89
C ARG A 48 -3.93 -2.68 4.33
N ARG A 49 -4.33 -1.65 5.07
CA ARG A 49 -4.82 -1.80 6.44
C ARG A 49 -6.09 -2.64 6.50
N GLU A 50 -7.03 -2.41 5.58
CA GLU A 50 -8.27 -3.20 5.49
C GLU A 50 -7.99 -4.69 5.21
N LEU A 51 -7.06 -4.99 4.29
CA LEU A 51 -6.67 -6.36 3.97
C LEU A 51 -5.97 -7.06 5.14
N GLN A 52 -5.11 -6.35 5.88
CA GLN A 52 -4.48 -6.86 7.10
C GLN A 52 -5.54 -7.17 8.17
N GLN A 53 -6.46 -6.24 8.43
CA GLN A 53 -7.55 -6.43 9.41
C GLN A 53 -8.46 -7.62 9.05
N THR A 54 -8.80 -7.78 7.77
CA THR A 54 -9.63 -8.91 7.31
C THR A 54 -8.93 -10.25 7.50
N SER A 55 -7.60 -10.27 7.37
CA SER A 55 -6.79 -11.49 7.55
C SER A 55 -6.70 -11.89 9.02
N ASP A 56 -6.62 -10.91 9.92
CA ASP A 56 -6.55 -11.13 11.37
C ASP A 56 -7.88 -11.64 11.96
N ASP A 57 -9.03 -11.13 11.47
CA ASP A 57 -10.37 -11.55 11.93
C ASP A 57 -10.76 -12.97 11.43
N ALA A 58 -10.08 -13.48 10.42
CA ALA A 58 -10.34 -14.80 9.82
C ALA A 58 -9.53 -15.95 10.45
N GLY A 59 -8.65 -15.66 11.42
CA GLY A 59 -7.82 -16.62 12.16
C GLY A 59 -8.33 -16.94 13.55
#